data_AF-A0A1S9TF05-F1
#
_entry.id   AF-A0A1S9TF05-F1
#
_cell.length_a   1.000
_cell.length_b   1.000
_cell.length_c   1.000
_cell.angle_alpha   90.00
_cell.angle_beta   90.00
_cell.angle_gamma   90.00
#
_symmetry.space_group_name_H-M   'P 1'
#
loop_
_entity.id
_entity.type
_entity.pdbx_description
1 polymer ?
#
loop_
_entity_poly.entity_id
_entity_poly.type
_entity_poly.pdbx_seq_one_letter_code
_entity_poly.pdbx_strand_id
1 'polypeptide(L)'
;MNFVQPIRDLEQIRQIKEYLKENNERNYILFVTGINTGLRISDILKLRIGDLKGNHISMREKKTGKQKRIQLTPALKRELRWYIEERDDSEYAIKSREGTNRPIGRSMAYKILRSTAEEFGLKEIGTHTLRKTFGYHMYMQTKNIALLMEIFNHSSEKVTLRYIGVNQDAMDKAMTRFKI
;
A
#
# COMPACT_ATOMS: atom_id res chain seq x y z
N MET A 1 -7.58 12.23 -11.41
CA MET A 1 -6.83 11.44 -10.41
C MET A 1 -6.24 12.46 -9.46
N ASN A 2 -6.73 12.54 -8.22
CA ASN A 2 -6.20 13.52 -7.27
C ASN A 2 -4.71 13.23 -7.05
N PHE A 3 -3.89 14.29 -7.09
CA PHE A 3 -2.45 14.22 -6.87
C PHE A 3 -2.20 13.70 -5.45
N VAL A 4 -1.50 12.58 -5.33
CA VAL A 4 -1.14 11.97 -4.03
C VAL A 4 0.29 11.46 -4.03
N GLN A 5 0.95 11.50 -2.88
CA GLN A 5 2.38 11.19 -2.72
C GLN A 5 2.61 9.83 -2.05
N PRO A 6 3.80 9.21 -2.23
CA PRO A 6 4.28 8.18 -1.32
C PRO A 6 4.68 8.79 0.03
N ILE A 7 4.66 7.97 1.08
CA ILE A 7 5.29 8.28 2.36
C ILE A 7 6.75 7.87 2.23
N ARG A 8 7.67 8.84 2.31
CA ARG A 8 9.10 8.62 2.00
C ARG A 8 9.92 8.35 3.27
N ASP A 9 9.56 8.98 4.38
CA ASP A 9 10.28 8.82 5.64
C ASP A 9 9.96 7.46 6.30
N LEU A 10 11.00 6.67 6.55
CA LEU A 10 10.87 5.36 7.17
C LEU A 10 10.48 5.46 8.65
N GLU A 11 10.90 6.53 9.33
CA GLU A 11 10.56 6.74 10.73
C GLU A 11 9.09 7.10 10.88
N GLN A 12 8.56 7.98 10.01
CA GLN A 12 7.11 8.22 9.94
C GLN A 12 6.32 6.94 9.65
N ILE A 13 6.80 6.08 8.74
CA ILE A 13 6.14 4.79 8.47
C ILE A 13 6.12 3.91 9.74
N ARG A 14 7.21 3.87 10.51
CA ARG A 14 7.29 3.14 11.77
C ARG A 14 6.28 3.67 12.79
N GLN A 15 6.23 4.98 12.99
CA GLN A 15 5.31 5.62 13.94
C GLN A 15 3.83 5.41 13.55
N ILE A 16 3.50 5.51 12.25
CA ILE A 16 2.13 5.22 11.77
C ILE A 16 1.76 3.76 12.03
N LYS A 17 2.69 2.82 11.84
CA LYS A 17 2.45 1.40 12.14
C LYS A 17 2.13 1.20 13.62
N GLU A 18 2.90 1.80 14.52
CA GLU A 18 2.69 1.70 15.97
C GLU A 18 1.34 2.29 16.37
N TYR A 19 1.07 3.54 15.96
CA TYR A 19 -0.21 4.21 16.21
C TYR A 19 -1.40 3.40 15.73
N LEU A 20 -1.38 2.92 14.48
CA LEU A 20 -2.50 2.14 13.94
C LEU A 20 -2.65 0.79 14.66
N LYS A 21 -1.55 0.16 15.07
CA LYS A 21 -1.60 -1.13 15.77
C LYS A 21 -2.27 -1.02 17.14
N GLU A 22 -2.00 0.07 17.85
CA GLU A 22 -2.60 0.36 19.16
C GLU A 22 -4.06 0.80 19.07
N ASN A 23 -4.41 1.56 18.03
CA ASN A 23 -5.73 2.20 17.93
C ASN A 23 -6.74 1.39 17.09
N ASN A 24 -6.31 0.66 16.08
CA ASN A 24 -7.21 -0.10 15.21
C ASN A 24 -6.49 -1.19 14.38
N GLU A 25 -6.57 -2.44 14.85
CA GLU A 25 -6.00 -3.62 14.20
C GLU A 25 -6.30 -3.71 12.70
N ARG A 26 -7.56 -3.56 12.29
CA ARG A 26 -7.95 -3.66 10.87
C ARG A 26 -7.28 -2.56 10.01
N ASN A 27 -7.23 -1.33 10.51
CA ASN A 27 -6.60 -0.22 9.78
C ASN A 27 -5.09 -0.43 9.69
N TYR A 28 -4.47 -0.96 10.75
CA TYR A 28 -3.08 -1.40 10.72
C TYR A 28 -2.83 -2.44 9.62
N ILE A 29 -3.66 -3.49 9.54
CA ILE A 29 -3.57 -4.53 8.51
C ILE A 29 -3.74 -3.96 7.11
N LEU A 30 -4.68 -3.02 6.92
CA LEU A 30 -4.84 -2.29 5.66
C LEU A 30 -3.55 -1.56 5.26
N PHE A 31 -2.95 -0.84 6.20
CA PHE A 31 -1.75 -0.04 5.97
C PHE A 31 -0.55 -0.93 5.62
N VAL A 32 -0.21 -1.91 6.48
CA VAL A 32 0.95 -2.78 6.26
C VAL A 32 0.82 -3.62 5.00
N THR A 33 -0.38 -4.11 4.69
CA THR A 33 -0.63 -4.84 3.43
C THR A 33 -0.40 -3.93 2.23
N GLY A 34 -0.89 -2.69 2.27
CA GLY A 34 -0.76 -1.76 1.17
C GLY A 34 0.68 -1.35 0.86
N ILE A 35 1.49 -1.08 1.89
CA ILE A 35 2.89 -0.66 1.70
C ILE A 35 3.85 -1.81 1.40
N ASN A 36 3.41 -3.08 1.50
CA ASN A 36 4.27 -4.25 1.26
C ASN A 36 3.89 -5.07 0.01
N THR A 37 2.71 -4.87 -0.59
CA THR A 37 2.23 -5.71 -1.71
C THR A 37 2.16 -4.98 -3.05
N GLY A 38 2.19 -3.65 -3.03
CA GLY A 38 1.98 -2.83 -4.22
C GLY A 38 0.60 -3.03 -4.87
N LEU A 39 -0.40 -3.58 -4.18
CA LEU A 39 -1.77 -3.73 -4.68
C LEU A 39 -2.52 -2.39 -4.73
N ARG A 40 -3.54 -2.28 -5.59
CA ARG A 40 -4.46 -1.13 -5.53
C ARG A 40 -5.40 -1.31 -4.34
N ILE A 41 -5.91 -0.22 -3.78
CA ILE A 41 -6.84 -0.28 -2.64
C ILE A 41 -8.03 -1.20 -2.91
N SER A 42 -8.57 -1.18 -4.13
CA SER A 42 -9.73 -1.99 -4.51
C SER A 42 -9.45 -3.49 -4.52
N ASP A 43 -8.18 -3.87 -4.68
CA ASP A 43 -7.74 -5.25 -4.68
C ASP A 43 -7.41 -5.68 -3.24
N ILE A 44 -6.78 -4.81 -2.44
CA ILE A 44 -6.54 -5.03 -1.00
C ILE A 44 -7.86 -5.31 -0.26
N LEU A 45 -8.89 -4.51 -0.54
CA LEU A 45 -10.20 -4.65 0.11
C LEU A 45 -10.92 -5.97 -0.23
N LYS A 46 -10.47 -6.73 -1.22
CA LYS A 46 -11.04 -8.04 -1.56
C LYS A 46 -10.33 -9.21 -0.88
N LEU A 47 -9.18 -8.96 -0.27
CA LEU A 47 -8.38 -10.00 0.37
C LEU A 47 -9.18 -10.64 1.51
N ARG A 48 -9.14 -11.96 1.55
CA ARG A 48 -9.62 -12.76 2.66
C ARG A 48 -8.48 -13.21 3.55
N ILE A 49 -8.80 -13.67 4.75
CA ILE A 49 -7.81 -14.19 5.70
C ILE A 49 -7.02 -15.35 5.09
N GLY A 50 -7.68 -16.27 4.37
CA GLY A 50 -7.02 -17.40 3.70
C GLY A 50 -5.96 -16.97 2.68
N ASP A 51 -6.19 -15.86 1.96
CA ASP A 51 -5.23 -15.31 0.99
C ASP A 51 -3.92 -14.84 1.66
N LEU A 52 -3.99 -14.51 2.96
CA LEU A 52 -2.88 -13.97 3.74
C LEU A 52 -2.12 -15.03 4.55
N LYS A 53 -2.69 -16.23 4.74
CA LYS A 53 -2.03 -17.35 5.45
C LYS A 53 -0.95 -18.04 4.60
N GLY A 54 -1.10 -17.99 3.28
CA GLY A 54 -0.18 -18.64 2.33
C GLY A 54 1.20 -17.99 2.21
N ASN A 55 1.96 -18.44 1.22
CA ASN A 55 3.21 -17.78 0.80
C ASN A 55 2.99 -16.74 -0.29
N HIS A 56 1.88 -16.84 -1.03
CA HIS A 56 1.55 -15.93 -2.11
C HIS A 56 0.10 -15.49 -1.99
N ILE A 57 -0.15 -14.23 -2.34
CA ILE A 57 -1.47 -13.75 -2.68
C ILE A 57 -1.67 -14.02 -4.17
N SER A 58 -2.72 -14.77 -4.52
CA SER A 58 -3.12 -15.03 -5.91
C SER A 58 -4.49 -14.42 -6.15
N MET A 59 -4.59 -13.48 -7.09
CA MET A 59 -5.86 -12.81 -7.37
C MET A 59 -5.98 -12.33 -8.81
N ARG A 60 -7.22 -12.03 -9.23
CA ARG A 60 -7.51 -11.31 -10.47
C ARG A 60 -7.73 -9.83 -10.15
N GLU A 61 -6.89 -8.95 -10.70
CA GLU A 61 -6.99 -7.51 -10.47
C GLU A 61 -8.36 -6.98 -10.91
N LYS A 62 -9.01 -6.15 -10.07
CA LYS A 62 -10.34 -5.59 -10.38
C LYS A 62 -10.33 -4.73 -11.64
N LYS A 63 -9.29 -3.91 -11.82
CA LYS A 63 -9.24 -2.89 -12.87
C LYS A 63 -8.89 -3.47 -14.24
N THR A 64 -7.94 -4.41 -14.28
CA THR A 64 -7.33 -4.89 -15.53
C THR A 64 -7.81 -6.29 -15.88
N GLY A 65 -8.38 -7.03 -14.93
CA GLY A 65 -8.74 -8.43 -15.12
C GLY A 65 -7.54 -9.37 -15.26
N LYS A 66 -6.30 -8.89 -15.09
CA LYS A 66 -5.10 -9.75 -15.16
C LYS A 66 -4.94 -10.56 -13.88
N GLN A 67 -4.45 -11.79 -14.01
CA GLN A 67 -4.03 -12.58 -12.86
C GLN A 67 -2.74 -12.00 -12.30
N LYS A 68 -2.62 -12.03 -10.98
CA LYS A 68 -1.45 -11.55 -10.26
C LYS A 68 -1.14 -12.52 -9.13
N ARG A 69 0.16 -12.82 -8.99
CA ARG A 69 0.70 -13.63 -7.91
C ARG A 69 1.78 -12.82 -7.22
N ILE A 70 1.60 -12.53 -5.94
CA ILE A 70 2.50 -11.69 -5.15
C ILE A 70 3.06 -12.53 -4.01
N GLN A 71 4.38 -12.61 -3.92
CA GLN A 71 5.05 -13.23 -2.78
C GLN A 71 4.83 -12.39 -1.52
N LEU A 72 4.37 -13.03 -0.45
CA LEU A 72 4.34 -12.42 0.88
C LEU A 72 5.74 -12.46 1.47
N THR A 73 6.31 -11.30 1.80
CA THR A 73 7.64 -11.23 2.39
C THR A 73 7.63 -11.79 3.81
N PRO A 74 8.75 -12.34 4.31
CA PRO A 74 8.83 -12.78 5.72
C PRO A 74 8.46 -11.67 6.70
N ALA A 75 8.82 -10.41 6.39
CA ALA A 75 8.43 -9.26 7.20
C ALA A 75 6.91 -9.08 7.24
N LEU A 76 6.23 -9.05 6.08
CA LEU A 76 4.78 -8.92 6.05
C LEU A 76 4.08 -10.09 6.76
N LYS A 77 4.55 -11.33 6.56
CA LYS A 77 3.98 -12.49 7.27
C LYS A 77 4.07 -12.35 8.79
N ARG A 78 5.17 -11.80 9.32
CA ARG A 78 5.28 -11.52 10.77
C ARG A 78 4.26 -10.50 11.25
N GLU A 79 4.06 -9.42 10.48
CA GLU A 79 3.08 -8.38 10.84
C GLU A 79 1.63 -8.89 10.79
N LEU A 80 1.34 -9.87 9.93
CA LEU A 80 -0.01 -10.40 9.74
C LEU A 80 -0.35 -11.56 10.69
N ARG A 81 0.64 -12.33 11.17
CA ARG A 81 0.44 -13.62 11.87
C ARG A 81 -0.63 -13.56 12.96
N TRP A 82 -0.43 -12.70 13.95
CA TRP A 82 -1.33 -12.55 15.11
C TRP A 82 -2.76 -12.17 14.71
N TYR A 83 -2.94 -11.50 13.56
CA TYR A 83 -4.25 -11.10 13.07
C TYR A 83 -4.94 -12.23 12.29
N ILE A 84 -4.19 -13.09 11.59
CA ILE A 84 -4.80 -14.08 10.70
C ILE A 84 -4.97 -15.46 11.31
N GLU A 85 -4.18 -15.83 12.33
CA GLU A 85 -4.05 -17.20 12.83
C GLU A 85 -5.39 -17.81 13.27
N GLU A 86 -6.12 -17.11 14.15
CA GLU A 86 -7.39 -17.57 14.73
C GLU A 86 -8.64 -17.12 13.95
N ARG A 87 -8.46 -16.51 12.77
CA ARG A 87 -9.58 -16.00 11.96
C ARG A 87 -9.97 -16.98 10.86
N ASP A 88 -11.26 -17.01 10.54
CA ASP A 88 -11.83 -17.86 9.50
C ASP A 88 -11.32 -17.44 8.12
N ASP A 89 -10.91 -18.42 7.30
CA ASP A 89 -10.29 -18.17 6.00
C ASP A 89 -11.18 -17.41 5.02
N SER A 90 -12.50 -17.54 5.17
CA SER A 90 -13.49 -16.85 4.33
C SER A 90 -13.73 -15.40 4.77
N GLU A 91 -13.25 -14.98 5.94
CA GLU A 91 -13.41 -13.63 6.44
C GLU A 91 -12.64 -12.62 5.57
N TYR A 92 -13.23 -11.46 5.27
CA TYR A 92 -12.47 -10.37 4.65
C TYR A 92 -11.40 -9.84 5.61
N ALA A 93 -10.16 -9.71 5.15
CA ALA A 93 -9.07 -9.18 5.97
C ALA A 93 -9.35 -7.75 6.43
N ILE A 94 -9.94 -6.92 5.56
CA ILE A 94 -10.32 -5.53 5.84
C ILE A 94 -11.84 -5.41 6.02
N LYS A 95 -12.37 -6.13 7.01
CA LYS A 95 -13.81 -6.26 7.27
C LYS A 95 -14.48 -4.98 7.78
N SER A 96 -15.68 -4.73 7.28
CA SER A 96 -16.58 -3.69 7.78
C SER A 96 -17.19 -4.09 9.12
N ARG A 97 -17.49 -3.08 9.96
CA ARG A 97 -18.29 -3.28 11.17
C ARG A 97 -19.78 -3.44 10.84
N GLU A 98 -20.18 -3.03 9.65
CA GLU A 98 -21.55 -3.08 9.16
C GLU A 98 -21.76 -4.28 8.23
N GLY A 99 -22.86 -5.00 8.45
CA GLY A 99 -23.25 -6.17 7.67
C GLY A 99 -22.45 -7.44 7.97
N THR A 100 -22.88 -8.55 7.39
CA THR A 100 -22.26 -9.88 7.60
C THR A 100 -21.11 -10.11 6.63
N ASN A 101 -19.89 -10.23 7.15
CA ASN A 101 -18.66 -10.55 6.40
C ASN A 101 -18.53 -9.76 5.08
N ARG A 102 -18.53 -8.42 5.17
CA ARG A 102 -18.29 -7.52 4.04
C ARG A 102 -17.00 -6.73 4.24
N PRO A 103 -16.25 -6.38 3.19
CA PRO A 103 -15.13 -5.47 3.35
C PRO A 103 -15.61 -4.03 3.52
N ILE A 104 -14.76 -3.16 4.05
CA ILE A 104 -15.02 -1.72 4.00
C ILE A 104 -15.05 -1.22 2.55
N GLY A 105 -15.78 -0.13 2.32
CA GLY A 105 -15.79 0.56 1.03
C GLY A 105 -14.51 1.37 0.77
N ARG A 106 -14.25 1.68 -0.51
CA ARG A 106 -13.11 2.53 -0.92
C ARG A 106 -13.15 3.92 -0.26
N SER A 107 -14.33 4.50 -0.08
CA SER A 107 -14.51 5.79 0.59
C SER A 107 -14.10 5.72 2.06
N MET A 108 -14.39 4.60 2.75
CA MET A 108 -13.95 4.40 4.13
C MET A 108 -12.44 4.21 4.22
N ALA A 109 -11.85 3.44 3.29
CA ALA A 109 -10.40 3.32 3.20
C ALA A 109 -9.72 4.67 2.96
N TYR A 110 -10.31 5.53 2.12
CA TYR A 110 -9.83 6.92 1.95
C TYR A 110 -9.91 7.72 3.26
N LYS A 111 -11.04 7.66 3.98
CA LYS A 111 -11.21 8.34 5.28
C LYS A 111 -10.17 7.89 6.30
N ILE A 112 -9.90 6.59 6.41
CA ILE A 112 -8.86 6.04 7.30
C ILE A 112 -7.48 6.62 6.96
N LEU A 113 -7.13 6.64 5.67
CA LEU A 113 -5.84 7.17 5.23
C LEU A 113 -5.73 8.69 5.46
N ARG A 114 -6.84 9.42 5.31
CA ARG A 114 -6.90 10.86 5.55
C ARG A 114 -6.77 11.21 7.03
N SER A 115 -7.50 10.52 7.91
CA SER A 115 -7.39 10.76 9.36
C SER A 115 -6.00 10.41 9.87
N THR A 116 -5.41 9.32 9.37
CA THR A 116 -4.02 8.96 9.70
C THR A 116 -3.04 10.00 9.17
N ALA A 117 -3.28 10.54 7.97
CA ALA A 117 -2.42 11.58 7.42
C ALA A 117 -2.48 12.87 8.25
N GLU A 118 -3.66 13.27 8.70
CA GLU A 118 -3.86 14.46 9.54
C GLU A 118 -3.15 14.34 10.89
N GLU A 119 -3.23 13.17 11.53
CA GLU A 119 -2.52 12.87 12.79
C GLU A 119 -0.99 13.06 12.66
N PHE A 120 -0.42 12.67 11.52
CA PHE A 120 1.02 12.71 11.28
C PHE A 120 1.48 13.93 10.46
N GLY A 121 0.61 14.92 10.25
CA GLY A 121 0.93 16.12 9.47
C GLY A 121 1.26 15.85 7.99
N LEU A 122 0.85 14.69 7.46
CA LEU A 122 1.09 14.29 6.08
C LEU A 122 0.12 14.97 5.11
N LYS A 123 0.67 15.50 4.01
CA LYS A 123 -0.10 16.12 2.94
C LYS A 123 -0.22 15.19 1.74
N GLU A 124 -1.24 15.44 0.91
CA GLU A 124 -1.43 14.73 -0.36
C GLU A 124 -1.55 13.20 -0.21
N ILE A 125 -2.20 12.74 0.86
CA ILE A 125 -2.44 11.32 1.11
C ILE A 125 -3.80 10.88 0.57
N GLY A 126 -3.85 9.71 -0.06
CA GLY A 126 -5.09 9.08 -0.50
C GLY A 126 -4.92 7.62 -0.90
N THR A 127 -5.91 7.05 -1.58
CA THR A 127 -5.98 5.58 -1.78
C THR A 127 -4.85 4.97 -2.60
N HIS A 128 -4.07 5.78 -3.32
CA HIS A 128 -2.91 5.32 -4.07
C HIS A 128 -1.59 5.49 -3.30
N THR A 129 -1.58 6.23 -2.19
CA THR A 129 -0.38 6.47 -1.38
C THR A 129 0.30 5.17 -0.99
N LEU A 130 -0.42 4.19 -0.41
CA LEU A 130 0.21 2.94 0.04
C LEU A 130 0.95 2.21 -1.08
N ARG A 131 0.33 2.12 -2.26
CA ARG A 131 0.95 1.52 -3.45
C ARG A 131 2.15 2.31 -3.95
N LYS A 132 2.06 3.65 -3.93
CA LYS A 132 3.19 4.51 -4.29
C LYS A 132 4.33 4.38 -3.30
N THR A 133 4.05 4.31 -2.00
CA THR A 133 5.02 4.06 -0.93
C THR A 133 5.79 2.76 -1.19
N PHE A 134 5.09 1.66 -1.45
CA PHE A 134 5.72 0.41 -1.86
C PHE A 134 6.66 0.60 -3.06
N GLY A 135 6.16 1.21 -4.13
CA GLY A 135 6.93 1.40 -5.37
C GLY A 135 8.15 2.29 -5.19
N TYR A 136 8.01 3.36 -4.41
CA TYR A 136 9.10 4.28 -4.08
C TYR A 136 10.22 3.54 -3.37
N HIS A 137 9.91 2.87 -2.24
CA HIS A 137 10.93 2.19 -1.44
C HIS A 137 11.57 1.03 -2.19
N MET A 138 10.79 0.23 -2.92
CA MET A 138 11.31 -0.85 -3.75
C MET A 138 12.25 -0.32 -4.83
N TYR A 139 11.91 0.80 -5.50
CA TYR A 139 12.81 1.43 -6.46
C TYR A 139 14.07 1.96 -5.79
N MET A 140 13.95 2.60 -4.63
CA MET A 140 15.10 3.16 -3.93
C MET A 140 16.09 2.09 -3.49
N GLN A 141 15.61 0.91 -3.12
CA GLN A 141 16.45 -0.23 -2.74
C GLN A 141 17.08 -0.96 -3.93
N THR A 142 16.31 -1.17 -5.01
CA THR A 142 16.76 -2.05 -6.12
C THR A 142 17.23 -1.32 -7.36
N LYS A 143 16.81 -0.06 -7.54
CA LYS A 143 16.95 0.73 -8.77
C LYS A 143 16.42 0.04 -10.03
N ASN A 144 15.63 -1.03 -9.89
CA ASN A 144 15.12 -1.83 -10.98
C ASN A 144 13.71 -1.38 -11.39
N ILE A 145 13.64 -0.53 -12.42
CA ILE A 145 12.37 0.00 -12.92
C ILE A 145 11.53 -1.05 -13.66
N ALA A 146 12.18 -1.97 -14.39
CA ALA A 146 11.51 -3.03 -15.14
C ALA A 146 10.74 -3.95 -14.19
N LEU A 147 11.34 -4.33 -13.06
CA LEU A 147 10.67 -5.09 -12.01
C LEU A 147 9.42 -4.37 -11.49
N LEU A 148 9.50 -3.06 -11.26
CA LEU A 148 8.34 -2.29 -10.81
C LEU A 148 7.25 -2.13 -11.86
N MET A 149 7.63 -2.03 -13.14
CA MET A 149 6.67 -2.03 -14.25
C MET A 149 5.89 -3.33 -14.28
N GLU A 150 6.55 -4.48 -14.10
CA GLU A 150 5.89 -5.78 -13.99
C GLU A 150 4.97 -5.85 -12.76
N ILE A 151 5.47 -5.47 -11.59
CA ILE A 151 4.67 -5.46 -10.35
C ILE A 151 3.46 -4.54 -10.51
N PHE A 152 3.59 -3.40 -11.18
CA PHE A 152 2.50 -2.46 -11.35
C PHE A 152 1.63 -2.69 -12.57
N ASN A 153 2.06 -3.56 -13.48
CA ASN A 153 1.48 -3.75 -14.80
C ASN A 153 1.37 -2.39 -15.53
N HIS A 154 2.48 -1.64 -15.54
CA HIS A 154 2.61 -0.37 -16.26
C HIS A 154 3.39 -0.59 -17.55
N SER A 155 2.93 0.01 -18.65
CA SER A 155 3.55 -0.15 -19.98
C SER A 155 4.75 0.77 -20.23
N SER A 156 5.11 1.64 -19.27
CA SER A 156 6.15 2.64 -19.47
C SER A 156 6.91 2.95 -18.18
N GLU A 157 8.24 3.03 -18.30
CA GLU A 157 9.14 3.48 -17.22
C GLU A 157 8.79 4.88 -16.77
N LYS A 158 8.59 5.82 -17.72
CA LYS A 158 8.21 7.20 -17.45
C LYS A 158 6.93 7.29 -16.62
N VAL A 159 5.93 6.45 -16.93
CA VAL A 159 4.70 6.37 -16.14
C VAL A 159 4.98 5.88 -14.73
N THR A 160 5.83 4.86 -14.58
CA THR A 160 6.17 4.28 -13.28
C THR A 160 6.97 5.25 -12.40
N LEU A 161 8.04 5.85 -12.93
CA LEU A 161 8.88 6.82 -12.22
C LEU A 161 8.08 8.06 -11.78
N ARG A 162 7.21 8.58 -12.66
CA ARG A 162 6.27 9.65 -12.31
C ARG A 162 5.27 9.20 -11.24
N TYR A 163 4.73 7.98 -11.37
CA TYR A 163 3.74 7.45 -10.43
C TYR A 163 4.29 7.36 -9.01
N ILE A 164 5.53 6.86 -8.84
CA ILE A 164 6.18 6.71 -7.53
C ILE A 164 6.84 7.99 -7.02
N GLY A 165 6.82 9.10 -7.76
CA GLY A 165 7.29 10.41 -7.30
C GLY A 165 8.80 10.66 -7.44
N VAL A 166 9.59 9.68 -7.88
CA VAL A 166 11.06 9.79 -8.00
C VAL A 166 11.50 10.92 -8.94
N ASN A 167 10.79 11.11 -10.06
CA ASN A 167 11.13 12.19 -10.99
C ASN A 167 10.93 13.58 -10.36
N GLN A 168 9.89 13.76 -9.54
CA GLN A 168 9.66 15.03 -8.86
C GLN A 168 10.78 15.28 -7.84
N ASP A 169 11.13 14.29 -7.04
CA ASP A 169 12.23 14.39 -6.07
C ASP A 169 13.57 14.75 -6.75
N ALA A 170 13.83 14.20 -7.95
CA ALA A 170 15.03 14.52 -8.70
C ALA A 170 15.03 15.96 -9.22
N MET A 171 13.89 16.44 -9.74
CA MET A 171 13.73 17.83 -10.19
C MET A 171 13.89 18.80 -9.02
N ASP A 172 13.24 18.54 -7.89
CA ASP A 172 13.31 19.39 -6.70
C ASP A 172 14.76 19.49 -6.18
N LYS A 173 15.49 18.36 -6.16
CA LYS A 173 16.91 18.33 -5.79
C LYS A 173 17.80 19.12 -6.75
N ALA A 174 17.53 19.05 -8.05
CA ALA A 174 18.28 19.80 -9.07
C ALA A 174 18.04 21.31 -8.90
N MET A 175 16.78 21.73 -8.72
CA MET A 175 16.42 23.13 -8.48
C MET A 175 17.02 23.67 -7.18
N THR A 176 17.03 22.88 -6.10
CA THR A 176 17.64 23.27 -4.82
C THR A 176 19.13 23.62 -4.96
N ARG A 177 19.84 22.99 -5.90
CA ARG A 177 21.28 23.20 -6.14
C ARG A 177 21.57 24.23 -7.22
N PHE A 178 20.56 24.65 -7.97
CA PHE A 178 20.73 25.56 -9.10
C PHE A 178 21.04 26.97 -8.60
N LYS A 179 22.15 27.54 -9.07
CA LYS A 179 22.58 28.93 -8.84
C LYS A 179 23.26 29.43 -10.12
N ILE A 180 23.03 30.69 -10.46
CA ILE A 180 23.75 31.43 -11.52
C ILE A 180 24.41 32.65 -10.90
#